data_AF-A0A926IHE8-F1
#
_entry.id   AF-A0A926IHE8-F1
#
_cell.length_a   1.000
_cell.length_b   1.000
_cell.length_c   1.000
_cell.angle_alpha   90.00
_cell.angle_beta   90.00
_cell.angle_gamma   90.00
#
_symmetry.space_group_name_H-M   'P 1'
#
loop_
_entity.id
_entity.type
_entity.pdbx_description
1 polymer ?
#
loop_
_entity_poly.entity_id
_entity_poly.type
_entity_poly.pdbx_seq_one_letter_code
_entity_poly.pdbx_strand_id
1 'polypeptide(L)'
;MQYKTNDMLPLELSFEDFNGTEKIAYLPDGQNLSTDGINGGHEPAVGDLCLYAPWGNLCIFYKNFRYSDDLYSIGHIDSGMDVLSGMDGNFTVMLEKGN
;
A
#
# COMPACT_ATOMS: atom_id res chain seq x y z
N MET A 1 -7.75 18.57 -9.13
CA MET A 1 -6.78 17.49 -8.92
C MET A 1 -7.52 16.32 -8.34
N GLN A 2 -7.86 15.34 -9.18
CA GLN A 2 -8.39 14.05 -8.74
C GLN A 2 -7.30 13.02 -9.00
N TYR A 3 -7.04 12.18 -8.01
CA TYR A 3 -6.07 11.10 -8.07
C TYR A 3 -6.39 10.16 -9.25
N LYS A 4 -5.37 9.78 -10.02
CA LYS A 4 -5.48 8.76 -11.08
C LYS A 4 -5.51 7.32 -10.53
N THR A 5 -5.70 7.11 -9.23
CA THR A 5 -5.96 5.78 -8.67
C THR A 5 -7.28 5.21 -9.19
N ASN A 6 -8.30 6.05 -9.43
CA ASN A 6 -9.60 5.59 -9.93
C ASN A 6 -9.55 4.96 -11.33
N ASP A 7 -8.60 5.36 -12.19
CA ASP A 7 -8.47 4.80 -13.54
C ASP A 7 -7.72 3.45 -13.56
N MET A 8 -7.06 3.09 -12.46
CA MET A 8 -6.29 1.84 -12.35
C MET A 8 -7.09 0.71 -11.70
N LEU A 9 -8.25 1.00 -11.14
CA LEU A 9 -9.12 0.00 -10.52
C LEU A 9 -10.14 -0.54 -11.54
N PRO A 10 -10.50 -1.83 -11.50
CA PRO A 10 -10.01 -2.84 -10.56
C PRO A 10 -8.56 -3.28 -10.85
N LEU A 11 -7.79 -3.57 -9.80
CA LEU A 11 -6.39 -3.97 -9.91
C LEU A 11 -6.11 -5.23 -9.10
N GLU A 12 -5.67 -6.28 -9.78
CA GLU A 12 -5.22 -7.50 -9.13
C GLU A 12 -3.71 -7.43 -8.83
N LEU A 13 -3.33 -7.59 -7.57
CA LEU A 13 -1.95 -7.49 -7.09
C LEU A 13 -1.57 -8.73 -6.28
N SER A 14 -0.32 -9.18 -6.44
CA SER A 14 0.27 -10.21 -5.58
C SER A 14 1.03 -9.53 -4.44
N PHE A 15 0.60 -9.79 -3.21
CA PHE A 15 1.23 -9.31 -1.99
C PHE A 15 2.12 -10.38 -1.38
N GLU A 16 3.23 -9.94 -0.78
CA GLU A 16 4.14 -10.77 0.00
C GLU A 16 4.52 -10.10 1.32
N ASP A 17 4.99 -10.89 2.29
CA ASP A 17 5.49 -10.34 3.55
C ASP A 17 6.86 -9.71 3.37
N PHE A 18 7.04 -8.52 3.96
CA PHE A 18 8.31 -7.85 4.01
C PHE A 18 8.68 -7.47 5.44
N ASN A 19 9.87 -7.92 5.86
CA ASN A 19 10.46 -7.68 7.17
C ASN A 19 9.58 -8.04 8.38
N GLY A 20 8.55 -8.89 8.22
CA GLY A 20 7.64 -9.20 9.31
C GLY A 20 6.88 -7.98 9.85
N THR A 21 6.68 -6.95 9.02
CA THR A 21 6.12 -5.63 9.41
C THR A 21 5.05 -5.14 8.45
N GLU A 22 5.24 -5.35 7.15
CA GLU A 22 4.36 -4.85 6.09
C GLU A 22 4.11 -5.93 5.03
N LYS A 23 2.99 -5.84 4.33
CA LYS A 23 2.73 -6.60 3.11
C LYS A 23 2.97 -5.67 1.92
N ILE A 24 3.78 -6.08 0.96
CA ILE A 24 4.13 -5.25 -0.20
C ILE A 24 3.62 -5.83 -1.51
N ALA A 25 3.27 -4.97 -2.46
CA ALA A 25 2.94 -5.36 -3.82
C ALA A 25 3.42 -4.31 -4.83
N TYR A 26 3.87 -4.77 -6.00
CA TYR A 26 4.30 -3.90 -7.09
C TYR A 26 3.16 -3.70 -8.09
N LEU A 27 3.05 -2.48 -8.63
CA LEU A 27 2.09 -2.20 -9.68
C LEU A 27 2.50 -2.89 -11.00
N PRO A 28 1.55 -3.34 -11.84
CA PRO A 28 1.85 -3.97 -13.12
C PRO A 28 2.54 -3.03 -14.11
N ASP A 29 3.35 -3.59 -15.01
CA ASP A 29 3.79 -2.97 -16.27
C ASP A 29 4.36 -1.54 -16.16
N GLY A 30 5.19 -1.27 -15.14
CA GLY A 30 5.84 0.04 -14.98
C GLY A 30 4.88 1.18 -14.61
N GLN A 31 3.65 0.85 -14.25
CA GLN A 31 2.72 1.82 -13.66
C GLN A 31 3.30 2.34 -12.35
N ASN A 32 3.08 3.62 -12.10
CA ASN A 32 3.48 4.28 -10.88
C ASN A 32 2.35 5.18 -10.41
N LEU A 33 2.18 5.23 -9.09
CA LEU A 33 1.35 6.24 -8.47
C LEU A 33 2.12 7.56 -8.46
N SER A 34 1.48 8.64 -8.92
CA SER A 34 2.04 9.97 -8.75
C SER A 34 1.96 10.36 -7.27
N THR A 35 3.06 10.92 -6.77
CA THR A 35 3.14 11.54 -5.43
C THR A 35 2.85 13.04 -5.48
N ASP A 36 2.46 13.58 -6.64
CA ASP A 36 2.18 15.01 -6.80
C ASP A 36 1.06 15.46 -5.83
N GLY A 37 1.39 16.40 -4.96
CA GLY A 37 0.45 16.94 -3.96
C GLY A 37 0.25 16.05 -2.74
N ILE A 38 0.99 14.96 -2.60
CA ILE A 38 1.09 14.16 -1.36
C ILE A 38 2.37 14.57 -0.65
N ASN A 39 2.26 14.91 0.63
CA ASN A 39 3.44 15.19 1.44
C ASN A 39 4.20 13.87 1.64
N GLY A 40 5.48 13.85 1.27
CA GLY A 40 6.38 12.78 1.66
C GLY A 40 6.65 12.83 3.16
N GLY A 41 7.16 11.72 3.70
CA GLY A 41 7.35 11.60 5.14
C GLY A 41 6.15 11.01 5.84
N HIS A 42 6.26 9.76 6.30
CA HIS A 42 5.22 9.12 7.09
C HIS A 42 5.80 8.18 8.15
N GLU A 43 5.19 8.19 9.34
CA GLU A 43 5.41 7.19 10.39
C GLU A 43 4.17 6.28 10.43
N PRO A 44 4.21 5.12 9.76
CA PRO A 44 3.01 4.32 9.57
C PRO A 44 2.63 3.56 10.83
N ALA A 45 1.32 3.54 11.08
CA ALA A 45 0.67 2.72 12.10
C ALA A 45 0.04 1.47 11.47
N VAL A 46 -0.38 0.53 12.32
CA VAL A 46 -1.18 -0.63 11.89
C VAL A 46 -2.39 -0.17 11.07
N GLY A 47 -2.56 -0.73 9.88
CA GLY A 47 -3.65 -0.44 8.95
C GLY A 47 -3.30 0.59 7.88
N ASP A 48 -2.16 1.28 7.97
CA ASP A 48 -1.79 2.27 6.97
C ASP A 48 -1.43 1.64 5.63
N LEU A 49 -1.98 2.23 4.57
CA LEU A 49 -1.62 1.96 3.18
C LEU A 49 -0.72 3.09 2.68
N CYS A 50 0.50 2.73 2.31
CA CYS A 50 1.52 3.66 1.84
C CYS A 50 2.00 3.31 0.44
N LEU A 51 2.55 4.31 -0.25
CA LEU A 51 3.47 4.14 -1.37
C LEU A 51 4.90 4.32 -0.85
N TYR A 52 5.78 3.37 -1.18
CA TYR A 52 7.21 3.49 -0.94
C TYR A 52 7.93 3.98 -2.20
N ALA A 53 8.31 5.25 -2.21
CA ALA A 53 8.81 5.93 -3.41
C ALA A 53 10.07 5.32 -4.06
N PRO A 54 11.07 4.82 -3.30
CA PRO A 54 12.28 4.25 -3.87
C PRO A 54 12.04 3.07 -4.82
N TRP A 55 10.98 2.29 -4.59
CA TRP A 55 10.66 1.09 -5.38
C TRP A 55 9.34 1.18 -6.14
N GLY A 56 8.48 2.16 -5.82
CA GLY A 56 7.18 2.32 -6.47
C GLY A 56 6.16 1.24 -6.06
N ASN A 57 6.34 0.59 -4.92
CA ASN A 57 5.44 -0.46 -4.42
C ASN A 57 4.45 0.09 -3.38
N LEU A 58 3.33 -0.61 -3.26
CA LEU A 58 2.39 -0.44 -2.16
C LEU A 58 2.91 -1.16 -0.91
N CYS A 59 2.57 -0.62 0.25
CA CYS A 59 2.86 -1.18 1.57
C CYS A 59 1.59 -1.13 2.43
N ILE A 60 1.16 -2.28 2.97
CA ILE A 60 0.14 -2.36 4.02
C ILE A 60 0.83 -2.71 5.33
N PHE A 61 0.86 -1.79 6.27
CA PHE A 61 1.51 -1.98 7.57
C PHE A 61 0.59 -2.76 8.53
N TYR A 62 1.05 -3.90 9.04
CA TYR A 62 0.34 -4.66 10.08
C TYR A 62 1.03 -4.58 11.44
N LYS A 63 2.13 -3.83 11.52
CA LYS A 63 2.81 -3.36 12.74
C LYS A 63 3.21 -1.90 12.55
N ASN A 64 3.40 -1.19 13.65
CA ASN A 64 3.98 0.15 13.60
C ASN A 64 5.40 0.11 13.02
N PHE A 65 5.77 1.17 12.32
CA PHE A 65 7.14 1.37 11.84
C PHE A 65 7.63 2.77 12.17
N ARG A 66 8.93 3.00 11.99
CA ARG A 66 9.53 4.32 12.19
C ARG A 66 9.17 5.26 11.04
N TYR A 67 9.21 6.55 11.31
CA TYR A 67 9.15 7.59 10.28
C TYR A 67 10.16 7.35 9.14
N SER A 68 9.71 7.61 7.91
CA SER A 68 10.54 7.60 6.70
C SER A 68 10.12 8.71 5.75
N ASP A 69 11.08 9.50 5.25
CA ASP A 69 10.84 10.52 4.22
C ASP A 69 10.35 9.92 2.89
N ASP A 70 10.61 8.62 2.68
CA ASP A 70 10.32 7.89 1.45
C ASP A 70 8.92 7.23 1.44
N LEU A 71 8.18 7.32 2.55
CA LEU A 71 6.82 6.80 2.67
C LEU A 71 5.78 7.90 2.48
N TYR A 72 4.78 7.60 1.66
CA TYR A 72 3.67 8.48 1.34
C TYR A 72 2.38 7.78 1.75
N SER A 73 1.66 8.31 2.74
CA SER A 73 0.36 7.79 3.14
C SER A 73 -0.66 8.05 2.04
N ILE A 74 -1.31 6.98 1.55
CA ILE A 74 -2.31 7.07 0.47
C ILE A 74 -3.69 6.50 0.88
N GLY A 75 -3.80 5.90 2.06
CA GLY A 75 -5.06 5.39 2.59
C GLY A 75 -4.89 4.62 3.90
N HIS A 76 -6.00 4.05 4.37
CA HIS A 76 -6.04 3.24 5.58
C HIS A 76 -7.02 2.07 5.37
N ILE A 77 -6.70 0.92 5.95
CA ILE A 77 -7.55 -0.27 5.92
C ILE A 77 -8.54 -0.22 7.08
N ASP A 78 -9.81 0.06 6.76
CA ASP A 78 -10.86 0.22 7.78
C ASP A 78 -11.29 -1.10 8.45
N SER A 79 -11.09 -2.25 7.79
CA SER A 79 -11.49 -3.57 8.29
C SER A 79 -10.68 -4.72 7.68
N GLY A 80 -10.63 -5.86 8.37
CA GLY A 80 -9.97 -7.08 7.86
C GLY A 80 -8.45 -7.16 8.10
N MET A 81 -7.89 -6.29 8.95
CA MET A 81 -6.47 -6.35 9.32
C MET A 81 -6.07 -7.63 10.07
N ASP A 82 -7.00 -8.25 10.80
CA ASP A 82 -6.83 -9.57 11.41
C ASP A 82 -6.60 -10.67 10.37
N VAL A 83 -7.33 -10.61 9.26
CA VAL A 83 -7.16 -11.53 8.12
C VAL A 83 -5.84 -11.25 7.40
N LEU A 84 -5.59 -9.98 7.01
CA LEU A 84 -4.39 -9.57 6.27
C LEU A 84 -3.09 -9.87 7.04
N SER A 85 -3.08 -9.61 8.35
CA SER A 85 -1.90 -9.87 9.19
C SER A 85 -1.61 -11.36 9.38
N GLY A 86 -2.63 -12.22 9.27
CA GLY A 86 -2.51 -13.68 9.35
C GLY A 86 -2.21 -14.37 8.03
N MET A 87 -2.13 -13.64 6.91
CA MET A 87 -1.78 -14.23 5.60
C MET A 87 -0.28 -14.53 5.52
N ASP A 88 0.03 -15.79 5.29
CA ASP A 88 1.38 -16.30 5.07
C ASP A 88 1.63 -16.60 3.58
N GLY A 89 2.88 -16.47 3.14
CA GLY A 89 3.25 -16.62 1.74
C GLY A 89 2.65 -15.53 0.84
N ASN A 90 2.74 -15.74 -0.47
CA ASN A 90 2.22 -14.79 -1.44
C ASN A 90 0.71 -14.98 -1.61
N PHE A 91 -0.04 -13.88 -1.65
CA PHE A 91 -1.49 -13.91 -1.84
C PHE A 91 -1.94 -12.82 -2.80
N THR A 92 -3.01 -13.10 -3.54
CA THR A 92 -3.55 -12.17 -4.52
C THR A 92 -4.68 -11.36 -3.91
N VAL A 93 -4.67 -10.05 -4.13
CA VAL A 93 -5.71 -9.10 -3.71
C VAL A 93 -6.27 -8.39 -4.93
N MET A 94 -7.59 -8.32 -5.02
CA MET A 94 -8.27 -7.42 -5.96
C MET A 94 -8.57 -6.11 -5.24
N LEU A 95 -8.00 -5.02 -5.73
CA LEU A 95 -8.35 -3.66 -5.31
C LEU A 95 -9.49 -3.17 -6.21
N GLU A 96 -10.58 -2.71 -5.60
CA GLU A 96 -11.75 -2.18 -6.30
C GLU A 96 -12.09 -0.79 -5.78
N LYS A 97 -12.81 -0.01 -6.59
CA LYS A 97 -13.31 1.29 -6.17
C LYS A 97 -14.46 1.07 -5.17
N GLY A 98 -14.39 1.74 -4.02
CA GLY A 98 -15.52 1.80 -3.08
C GLY A 98 -16.75 2.43 -3.72
N ASN A 99 -17.93 1.85 -3.49
CA ASN A 99 -19.22 2.33 -4.00
C ASN A 99 -19.66 3.65 -3.36
#